data_AF-A0A9E5TM51-F1
#
_entry.id   AF-A0A9E5TM51-F1
#
_cell.length_a   1.000
_cell.length_b   1.000
_cell.length_c   1.000
_cell.angle_alpha   90.00
_cell.angle_beta   90.00
_cell.angle_gamma   90.00
#
_symmetry.space_group_name_H-M   'P 1'
#
loop_
_entity.id
_entity.type
_entity.pdbx_description
1 polymer ?
#
loop_
_entity_poly.entity_id
_entity_poly.type
_entity_poly.pdbx_seq_one_letter_code
_entity_poly.pdbx_strand_id
1 'polypeptide(L)'
;MVLVFAMTLTLSSSVFAQPPRQQPPPSEIVVNAADDGREIELGEGQVLVVRLEANPSTGYGWQVVESEPEGIVSQAGEIEFEPDSDLLCAPGTQILRFQAQREGHSALRLEYRRPWQAEVEPGRTFRLQVEALGALAGGETSPTAILIPETPTREEDQTEQGLPNAFNWCDLGGCTPVRDQGSCGSCWAFATVGPLEQNIMIREGLVQDLSEQYLVSCNLEHWGCGGGWWAHDYHHFKVPPGEDGAGAVIEVAYPYVGRDDPCDPPHPHLYQVESWHFVGDEWGVAPVVDVKRAIYEHGPVASAVCVNSAFQSYSGGVFDEPGCTVVNHAVVLVGWDDDQGEDGVWFLRNSWGQGWGEGGHMRIGYGVSNVGFGANYVMYYPSSCYRLVAQASPEAGGMITADPPPNCEYGRYEPGTEVRLGAEASAGYDFANWSGAATGQQSTTTVVVDSHKSVTAHFSGGSCVPWTLVPLGLVAHWVHGRRRPKSD
;
A
#
# COMPACT_ATOMS: atom_id res chain seq x y z
N MET A 1 4.27 -59.27 -72.01
CA MET A 1 2.93 -58.73 -72.28
C MET A 1 2.53 -57.93 -71.04
N VAL A 2 2.74 -56.61 -71.07
CA VAL A 2 2.61 -55.72 -69.91
C VAL A 2 1.18 -55.16 -69.90
N LEU A 3 0.45 -55.34 -68.80
CA LEU A 3 -0.91 -54.85 -68.61
C LEU A 3 -0.91 -53.32 -68.46
N VAL A 4 -1.75 -52.66 -69.27
CA VAL A 4 -2.07 -51.23 -69.20
C VAL A 4 -3.29 -51.06 -68.29
N PHE A 5 -3.12 -50.37 -67.16
CA PHE A 5 -4.25 -49.91 -66.34
C PHE A 5 -4.62 -48.48 -66.76
N ALA A 6 -5.85 -48.32 -67.26
CA ALA A 6 -6.43 -47.02 -67.57
C ALA A 6 -6.94 -46.35 -66.29
N MET A 7 -6.42 -45.17 -65.99
CA MET A 7 -6.84 -44.35 -64.84
C MET A 7 -7.88 -43.33 -65.32
N THR A 8 -9.12 -43.47 -64.88
CA THR A 8 -10.20 -42.49 -65.10
C THR A 8 -10.10 -41.39 -64.03
N LEU A 9 -9.81 -40.16 -64.45
CA LEU A 9 -9.86 -38.97 -63.59
C LEU A 9 -11.33 -38.53 -63.39
N THR A 10 -11.82 -38.61 -62.16
CA THR A 10 -13.05 -37.93 -61.73
C THR A 10 -12.68 -36.56 -61.14
N LEU A 11 -13.07 -35.47 -61.80
CA LEU A 11 -13.02 -34.12 -61.24
C LEU A 11 -14.08 -33.99 -60.13
N SER A 12 -13.64 -33.96 -58.87
CA SER A 12 -14.47 -33.50 -57.76
C SER A 12 -14.36 -31.98 -57.66
N SER A 13 -15.51 -31.29 -57.69
CA SER A 13 -15.58 -29.85 -57.48
C SER A 13 -15.57 -29.60 -55.97
N SER A 14 -14.43 -29.19 -55.44
CA SER A 14 -14.31 -28.73 -54.07
C SER A 14 -15.01 -27.38 -53.94
N VAL A 15 -16.18 -27.35 -53.33
CA VAL A 15 -16.81 -26.11 -52.86
C VAL A 15 -15.98 -25.63 -51.68
N PHE A 16 -15.16 -24.61 -51.87
CA PHE A 16 -14.54 -23.89 -50.76
C PHE A 16 -15.66 -23.25 -49.92
N ALA A 17 -15.87 -23.77 -48.71
CA ALA A 17 -16.66 -23.06 -47.72
C ALA A 17 -15.97 -21.71 -47.45
N GLN A 18 -16.69 -20.62 -47.65
CA GLN A 18 -16.22 -19.31 -47.22
C GLN A 18 -15.96 -19.36 -45.71
N PRO A 19 -14.85 -18.77 -45.20
CA PRO A 19 -14.71 -18.57 -43.78
C PRO A 19 -15.96 -17.84 -43.26
N PRO A 20 -16.47 -18.18 -42.05
CA PRO A 20 -17.61 -17.49 -41.49
C PRO A 20 -17.33 -15.99 -41.54
N ARG A 21 -18.27 -15.22 -42.08
CA ARG A 21 -18.20 -13.76 -42.01
C ARG A 21 -18.06 -13.42 -40.53
N GLN A 22 -16.93 -12.86 -40.12
CA GLN A 22 -16.84 -12.20 -38.82
C GLN A 22 -17.99 -11.22 -38.76
N GLN A 23 -18.92 -11.42 -37.82
CA GLN A 23 -19.94 -10.42 -37.54
C GLN A 23 -19.19 -9.11 -37.23
N PRO A 24 -19.66 -7.97 -37.75
CA PRO A 24 -19.12 -6.69 -37.30
C PRO A 24 -19.26 -6.64 -35.77
N PRO A 25 -18.28 -6.05 -35.06
CA PRO A 25 -18.38 -5.91 -33.61
C PRO A 25 -19.72 -5.23 -33.27
N PRO A 26 -20.40 -5.67 -32.20
CA PRO A 26 -21.66 -5.06 -31.78
C PRO A 26 -21.47 -3.55 -31.63
N SER A 27 -22.47 -2.76 -32.01
CA SER A 27 -22.40 -1.31 -31.85
C SER A 27 -22.39 -0.94 -30.36
N GLU A 28 -21.36 -0.23 -29.94
CA GLU A 28 -21.19 0.16 -28.52
C GLU A 28 -21.82 1.52 -28.23
N ILE A 29 -22.51 1.63 -27.09
CA ILE A 29 -22.92 2.89 -26.48
C ILE A 29 -21.99 3.12 -25.28
N VAL A 30 -21.10 4.10 -25.39
CA VAL A 30 -20.11 4.39 -24.34
C VAL A 30 -20.61 5.53 -23.47
N VAL A 31 -20.59 5.32 -22.15
CA VAL A 31 -20.99 6.30 -21.13
C VAL A 31 -19.91 6.45 -20.08
N ASN A 32 -19.87 7.60 -19.42
CA ASN A 32 -18.92 7.90 -18.35
C ASN A 32 -19.59 8.65 -17.19
N ALA A 33 -18.80 9.13 -16.22
CA ALA A 33 -19.31 9.82 -15.04
C ALA A 33 -20.21 11.04 -15.36
N ALA A 34 -20.03 11.72 -16.49
CA ALA A 34 -20.87 12.85 -16.90
C ALA A 34 -22.28 12.45 -17.36
N ASP A 35 -22.51 11.16 -17.56
CA ASP A 35 -23.80 10.59 -17.95
C ASP A 35 -24.61 10.08 -16.74
N ASP A 36 -24.16 10.32 -15.50
CA ASP A 36 -24.88 9.91 -14.30
C ASP A 36 -26.32 10.49 -14.27
N GLY A 37 -27.28 9.61 -14.00
CA GLY A 37 -28.71 9.90 -13.99
C GLY A 37 -29.36 10.01 -15.36
N ARG A 38 -28.64 9.78 -16.47
CA ARG A 38 -29.22 9.83 -17.82
C ARG A 38 -30.06 8.60 -18.15
N GLU A 39 -30.93 8.80 -19.14
CA GLU A 39 -31.66 7.75 -19.82
C GLU A 39 -30.95 7.38 -21.12
N ILE A 40 -30.79 6.08 -21.37
CA ILE A 40 -30.08 5.49 -22.49
C ILE A 40 -30.98 4.45 -23.15
N GLU A 41 -31.18 4.59 -24.46
CA GLU A 41 -31.84 3.58 -25.29
C GLU A 41 -30.79 2.55 -25.73
N LEU A 42 -31.00 1.27 -25.42
CA LEU A 42 -30.12 0.15 -25.78
C LEU A 42 -30.82 -0.73 -26.81
N GLY A 43 -30.44 -0.56 -28.08
CA GLY A 43 -31.00 -1.28 -29.22
C GLY A 43 -30.58 -2.76 -29.30
N GLU A 44 -31.32 -3.53 -30.11
CA GLU A 44 -30.97 -4.92 -30.42
C GLU A 44 -29.57 -4.99 -31.05
N GLY A 45 -28.69 -5.84 -30.53
CA GLY A 45 -27.31 -5.92 -31.03
C GLY A 45 -26.30 -5.00 -30.35
N GLN A 46 -26.75 -4.04 -29.52
CA GLN A 46 -25.87 -3.07 -28.89
C GLN A 46 -25.34 -3.53 -27.53
N VAL A 47 -24.15 -3.00 -27.18
CA VAL A 47 -23.53 -3.19 -25.85
C VAL A 47 -23.40 -1.82 -25.20
N LEU A 48 -23.89 -1.69 -23.97
CA LEU A 48 -23.66 -0.52 -23.13
C LEU A 48 -22.30 -0.67 -22.45
N VAL A 49 -21.41 0.29 -22.63
CA VAL A 49 -20.04 0.29 -22.10
C VAL A 49 -19.90 1.45 -21.11
N VAL A 50 -19.88 1.12 -19.82
CA VAL A 50 -19.74 2.07 -18.73
C VAL A 50 -18.26 2.20 -18.37
N ARG A 51 -17.70 3.40 -18.54
CA ARG A 51 -16.29 3.71 -18.27
C ARG A 51 -16.20 4.68 -17.08
N LEU A 52 -15.71 4.20 -15.94
CA LEU A 52 -15.65 5.00 -14.70
C LEU A 52 -14.27 4.92 -14.05
N GLU A 53 -13.81 6.02 -13.49
CA GLU A 53 -12.55 6.09 -12.76
C GLU A 53 -12.57 5.14 -11.56
N ALA A 54 -11.50 4.37 -11.38
CA ALA A 54 -11.30 3.43 -10.30
C ALA A 54 -9.82 3.28 -9.95
N ASN A 55 -9.53 2.76 -8.76
CA ASN A 55 -8.19 2.31 -8.41
C ASN A 55 -8.26 0.91 -7.77
N PRO A 56 -8.17 -0.18 -8.57
CA PRO A 56 -8.30 -1.54 -8.06
C PRO A 56 -7.22 -1.92 -7.04
N SER A 57 -6.04 -1.29 -7.09
CA SER A 57 -4.95 -1.49 -6.12
C SER A 57 -5.28 -1.00 -4.70
N THR A 58 -6.34 -0.20 -4.56
CA THR A 58 -6.85 0.26 -3.26
C THR A 58 -7.94 -0.64 -2.70
N GLY A 59 -8.33 -1.68 -3.47
CA GLY A 59 -9.48 -2.51 -3.18
C GLY A 59 -10.83 -1.89 -3.54
N TYR A 60 -10.86 -0.61 -3.91
CA TYR A 60 -12.09 0.04 -4.37
C TYR A 60 -12.34 -0.27 -5.84
N GLY A 61 -13.58 -0.63 -6.15
CA GLY A 61 -14.06 -0.82 -7.51
C GLY A 61 -15.55 -0.53 -7.63
N TRP A 62 -16.02 -0.33 -8.85
CA TRP A 62 -17.43 -0.22 -9.15
C TRP A 62 -18.07 -1.61 -9.12
N GLN A 63 -19.06 -1.76 -8.23
CA GLN A 63 -19.86 -2.97 -8.05
C GLN A 63 -21.25 -2.74 -8.65
N VAL A 64 -21.80 -3.75 -9.33
CA VAL A 64 -23.20 -3.73 -9.79
C VAL A 64 -24.08 -4.08 -8.61
N VAL A 65 -24.93 -3.14 -8.17
CA VAL A 65 -25.73 -3.30 -6.94
C VAL A 65 -27.18 -3.59 -7.26
N GLU A 66 -27.76 -2.94 -8.28
CA GLU A 66 -29.15 -3.17 -8.69
C GLU A 66 -29.27 -3.07 -10.21
N SER A 67 -29.99 -4.02 -10.82
CA SER A 67 -30.65 -3.84 -12.11
C SER A 67 -32.15 -4.09 -11.92
N GLU A 68 -32.95 -3.02 -11.81
CA GLU A 68 -34.37 -3.13 -11.45
C GLU A 68 -35.29 -2.75 -12.60
N PRO A 69 -36.25 -3.61 -13.01
CA PRO A 69 -36.43 -4.99 -12.58
C PRO A 69 -35.33 -5.92 -13.14
N GLU A 70 -34.99 -6.95 -12.36
CA GLU A 70 -33.92 -7.90 -12.70
C GLU A 70 -34.12 -8.56 -14.09
N GLY A 71 -32.99 -8.88 -14.71
CA GLY A 71 -32.95 -9.66 -15.94
C GLY A 71 -33.41 -8.90 -17.19
N ILE A 72 -33.43 -7.56 -17.19
CA ILE A 72 -33.53 -6.75 -18.41
C ILE A 72 -32.14 -6.42 -18.94
N VAL A 73 -31.24 -5.97 -18.07
CA VAL A 73 -29.84 -5.69 -18.40
C VAL A 73 -28.94 -6.50 -17.47
N SER A 74 -27.90 -7.12 -18.02
CA SER A 74 -26.89 -7.84 -17.24
C SER A 74 -25.49 -7.44 -17.65
N GLN A 75 -24.52 -7.57 -16.73
CA GLN A 75 -23.11 -7.44 -17.08
C GLN A 75 -22.75 -8.54 -18.08
N ALA A 76 -21.94 -8.19 -19.08
CA ALA A 76 -21.45 -9.06 -20.11
C ALA A 76 -19.92 -9.11 -20.04
N GLY A 77 -19.35 -10.30 -19.89
CA GLY A 77 -17.91 -10.49 -19.77
C GLY A 77 -17.32 -10.04 -18.42
N GLU A 78 -16.00 -10.11 -18.36
CA GLU A 78 -15.21 -9.69 -17.21
C GLU A 78 -15.10 -8.16 -17.14
N ILE A 79 -14.80 -7.66 -15.94
CA ILE A 79 -14.52 -6.24 -15.74
C ILE A 79 -13.12 -5.97 -16.28
N GLU A 80 -13.01 -5.00 -17.20
CA GLU A 80 -11.74 -4.56 -17.75
C GLU A 80 -11.23 -3.33 -16.99
N PHE A 81 -9.91 -3.11 -17.02
CA PHE A 81 -9.27 -1.95 -16.41
C PHE A 81 -8.17 -1.40 -17.31
N GLU A 82 -8.20 -0.09 -17.54
CA GLU A 82 -7.19 0.66 -18.29
C GLU A 82 -6.48 1.62 -17.31
N PRO A 83 -5.19 1.39 -16.96
CA PRO A 83 -4.47 2.26 -16.04
C PRO A 83 -4.11 3.62 -16.68
N ASP A 84 -4.05 4.67 -15.87
CA ASP A 84 -3.67 6.02 -16.33
C ASP A 84 -2.15 6.16 -16.58
N SER A 85 -1.34 5.25 -16.03
CA SER A 85 0.11 5.19 -16.22
C SER A 85 0.65 3.77 -16.00
N ASP A 86 1.92 3.54 -16.36
CA ASP A 86 2.62 2.26 -16.14
C ASP A 86 3.13 2.10 -14.69
N LEU A 87 2.78 3.01 -13.78
CA LEU A 87 3.15 2.91 -12.37
C LEU A 87 2.31 1.84 -11.65
N LEU A 88 2.94 1.12 -10.73
CA LEU A 88 2.22 0.24 -9.82
C LEU A 88 1.27 1.07 -8.95
N CYS A 89 0.11 0.52 -8.61
CA CYS A 89 -0.96 1.19 -7.87
C CYS A 89 -1.63 2.38 -8.58
N ALA A 90 -1.35 2.61 -9.87
CA ALA A 90 -1.94 3.73 -10.59
C ALA A 90 -3.48 3.61 -10.66
N PRO A 91 -4.22 4.71 -10.48
CA PRO A 91 -5.63 4.75 -10.82
C PRO A 91 -5.81 4.57 -12.34
N GLY A 92 -7.05 4.42 -12.75
CA GLY A 92 -7.40 4.25 -14.15
C GLY A 92 -8.89 4.20 -14.37
N THR A 93 -9.28 3.68 -15.52
CA THR A 93 -10.67 3.52 -15.91
C THR A 93 -11.08 2.06 -15.80
N GLN A 94 -12.08 1.78 -14.94
CA GLN A 94 -12.80 0.51 -14.93
C GLN A 94 -13.88 0.52 -16.01
N ILE A 95 -13.98 -0.56 -16.77
CA ILE A 95 -14.88 -0.69 -17.90
C ILE A 95 -15.81 -1.87 -17.63
N LEU A 96 -17.10 -1.57 -17.56
CA LEU A 96 -18.15 -2.55 -17.34
C LEU A 96 -19.05 -2.58 -18.59
N ARG A 97 -19.23 -3.77 -19.15
CA ARG A 97 -20.06 -3.97 -20.35
C ARG A 97 -21.38 -4.58 -19.95
N PHE A 98 -22.46 -4.11 -20.56
CA PHE A 98 -23.82 -4.55 -20.27
C PHE A 98 -24.57 -4.85 -21.56
N GLN A 99 -25.44 -5.84 -21.49
CA GLN A 99 -26.27 -6.30 -22.60
C GLN A 99 -27.73 -6.40 -22.19
N ALA A 100 -28.61 -6.08 -23.14
CA ALA A 100 -30.04 -6.32 -23.01
C ALA A 100 -30.33 -7.82 -23.12
N GLN A 101 -31.00 -8.36 -22.10
CA GLN A 101 -31.47 -9.73 -22.03
C GLN A 101 -32.89 -9.88 -22.56
N ARG A 102 -33.70 -8.82 -22.44
CA ARG A 102 -35.07 -8.73 -22.96
C ARG A 102 -35.49 -7.27 -23.08
N GLU A 103 -36.57 -7.03 -23.80
CA GLU A 103 -37.18 -5.70 -23.92
C GLU A 103 -37.74 -5.22 -22.56
N GLY A 104 -37.54 -3.93 -22.25
CA GLY A 104 -38.07 -3.28 -21.06
C GLY A 104 -37.19 -2.13 -20.53
N HIS A 105 -37.64 -1.48 -19.47
CA HIS A 105 -36.88 -0.41 -18.80
C HIS A 105 -36.21 -0.95 -17.54
N SER A 106 -34.93 -0.65 -17.34
CA SER A 106 -34.14 -1.06 -16.16
C SER A 106 -33.37 0.12 -15.58
N ALA A 107 -33.38 0.28 -14.26
CA ALA A 107 -32.43 1.16 -13.58
C ALA A 107 -31.14 0.38 -13.32
N LEU A 108 -30.02 0.81 -13.90
CA LEU A 108 -28.69 0.27 -13.61
C LEU A 108 -28.03 1.12 -12.53
N ARG A 109 -27.68 0.52 -11.39
CA ARG A 109 -26.98 1.19 -10.29
C ARG A 109 -25.64 0.53 -10.01
N LEU A 110 -24.59 1.35 -10.04
CA LEU A 110 -23.23 0.98 -9.66
C LEU A 110 -22.79 1.74 -8.41
N GLU A 111 -21.99 1.10 -7.58
CA GLU A 111 -21.45 1.69 -6.36
C GLU A 111 -19.94 1.48 -6.25
N TYR A 112 -19.21 2.56 -5.97
CA TYR A 112 -17.76 2.53 -5.80
C TYR A 112 -17.43 2.24 -4.33
N ARG A 113 -17.00 1.00 -4.05
CA ARG A 113 -16.76 0.50 -2.69
C ARG A 113 -15.76 -0.66 -2.69
N ARG A 114 -15.29 -1.01 -1.48
CA ARG A 114 -14.57 -2.25 -1.20
C ARG A 114 -15.58 -3.38 -0.93
N PRO A 115 -15.51 -4.53 -1.62
CA PRO A 115 -16.52 -5.59 -1.49
C PRO A 115 -16.76 -6.11 -0.06
N TRP A 116 -15.72 -6.16 0.77
CA TRP A 116 -15.80 -6.61 2.17
C TRP A 116 -16.31 -5.54 3.15
N GLN A 117 -16.64 -4.34 2.66
CA GLN A 117 -17.18 -3.22 3.44
C GLN A 117 -18.62 -2.89 3.02
N ALA A 118 -19.47 -3.92 2.85
CA ALA A 118 -20.85 -3.76 2.39
C ALA A 118 -21.68 -2.81 3.29
N GLU A 119 -21.42 -2.82 4.60
CA GLU A 119 -22.09 -1.97 5.59
C GLU A 119 -21.60 -0.51 5.60
N VAL A 120 -20.52 -0.19 4.89
CA VAL A 120 -20.02 1.17 4.75
C VAL A 120 -20.73 1.81 3.55
N GLU A 121 -21.22 3.04 3.73
CA GLU A 121 -21.81 3.81 2.63
C GLU A 121 -20.82 3.93 1.47
N PRO A 122 -21.27 3.78 0.22
CA PRO A 122 -20.38 3.78 -0.93
C PRO A 122 -19.79 5.18 -1.12
N GLY A 123 -18.50 5.24 -1.45
CA GLY A 123 -17.81 6.53 -1.64
C GLY A 123 -18.36 7.32 -2.84
N ARG A 124 -18.84 6.63 -3.87
CA ARG A 124 -19.49 7.20 -5.06
C ARG A 124 -20.57 6.26 -5.58
N THR A 125 -21.57 6.80 -6.27
CA THR A 125 -22.63 6.02 -6.94
C THR A 125 -22.79 6.50 -8.38
N PHE A 126 -23.18 5.61 -9.28
CA PHE A 126 -23.49 5.91 -10.68
C PHE A 126 -24.78 5.22 -11.08
N ARG A 127 -25.66 5.92 -11.79
CA ARG A 127 -27.00 5.44 -12.15
C ARG A 127 -27.34 5.75 -13.60
N LEU A 128 -27.97 4.80 -14.28
CA LEU A 128 -28.60 4.99 -15.59
C LEU A 128 -30.01 4.45 -15.59
N GLN A 129 -30.89 5.09 -16.36
CA GLN A 129 -32.13 4.48 -16.82
C GLN A 129 -31.88 3.87 -18.20
N VAL A 130 -32.09 2.58 -18.37
CA VAL A 130 -31.83 1.88 -19.62
C VAL A 130 -33.14 1.39 -20.21
N GLU A 131 -33.51 1.90 -21.38
CA GLU A 131 -34.60 1.37 -22.19
C GLU A 131 -34.02 0.32 -23.16
N ALA A 132 -34.19 -0.96 -22.84
CA ALA A 132 -33.79 -2.06 -23.70
C ALA A 132 -34.86 -2.33 -24.75
N LEU A 133 -34.50 -2.21 -26.03
CA LEU A 133 -35.43 -2.39 -27.15
C LEU A 133 -35.51 -3.83 -27.68
N GLY A 134 -34.67 -4.75 -27.19
CA GLY A 134 -34.67 -6.15 -27.61
C GLY A 134 -33.47 -6.93 -27.11
N ALA A 135 -33.62 -8.25 -26.98
CA ALA A 135 -32.53 -9.15 -26.60
C ALA A 135 -31.53 -9.30 -27.74
N LEU A 136 -30.25 -9.53 -27.44
CA LEU A 136 -29.28 -9.96 -28.44
C LEU A 136 -29.74 -11.28 -29.09
N ALA A 137 -30.11 -11.23 -30.38
CA ALA A 137 -30.46 -12.41 -31.14
C ALA A 137 -29.24 -13.32 -31.35
N GLY A 138 -29.21 -14.44 -30.60
CA GLY A 138 -28.39 -15.61 -30.91
C GLY A 138 -26.90 -15.45 -30.61
N GLY A 139 -26.52 -15.86 -29.40
CA GLY A 139 -25.13 -16.04 -29.02
C GLY A 139 -25.02 -16.63 -27.63
N GLU A 140 -25.53 -17.85 -27.42
CA GLU A 140 -25.05 -18.66 -26.31
C GLU A 140 -23.55 -18.93 -26.55
N THR A 141 -22.68 -18.09 -26.00
CA THR A 141 -21.33 -18.54 -25.70
C THR A 141 -21.40 -19.25 -24.37
N SER A 142 -21.79 -20.53 -24.43
CA SER A 142 -21.29 -21.50 -23.47
C SER A 142 -19.77 -21.35 -23.40
N PRO A 143 -19.14 -21.25 -22.22
CA PRO A 143 -17.70 -21.36 -22.15
C PRO A 143 -17.36 -22.75 -22.69
N THR A 144 -16.76 -22.79 -23.88
CA THR A 144 -16.13 -24.01 -24.38
C THR A 144 -14.90 -24.18 -23.51
N ALA A 145 -14.93 -25.17 -22.62
CA ALA A 145 -13.74 -25.62 -21.93
C ALA A 145 -12.67 -25.95 -22.99
N ILE A 146 -11.66 -25.10 -23.06
CA ILE A 146 -10.45 -25.37 -23.82
C ILE A 146 -9.70 -26.41 -23.00
N LEU A 147 -9.66 -27.65 -23.47
CA LEU A 147 -8.70 -28.63 -22.98
C LEU A 147 -7.31 -28.15 -23.39
N ILE A 148 -6.59 -27.59 -22.42
CA ILE A 148 -5.16 -27.30 -22.56
C ILE A 148 -4.45 -28.67 -22.65
N PRO A 149 -3.59 -28.90 -23.65
CA PRO A 149 -2.77 -30.11 -23.66
C PRO A 149 -1.81 -30.07 -22.48
N GLU A 150 -1.76 -31.17 -21.72
CA GLU A 150 -0.82 -31.40 -20.63
C GLU A 150 0.60 -31.01 -21.06
N THR A 151 1.16 -30.02 -20.38
CA THR A 151 2.58 -29.69 -20.45
C THR A 151 3.36 -30.87 -19.87
N PRO A 152 4.46 -31.30 -20.50
CA PRO A 152 5.17 -32.50 -20.09
C PRO A 152 5.65 -32.41 -18.64
N THR A 153 5.49 -33.53 -17.95
CA THR A 153 6.10 -33.86 -16.66
C THR A 153 7.58 -33.45 -16.58
N ARG A 154 7.84 -32.57 -15.61
CA ARG A 154 8.94 -32.62 -14.62
C ARG A 154 10.29 -33.11 -15.13
N GLU A 155 11.16 -32.16 -15.47
CA GLU A 155 12.56 -32.25 -15.05
C GLU A 155 12.63 -31.77 -13.59
N GLU A 156 12.57 -32.75 -12.70
CA GLU A 156 13.15 -32.66 -11.37
C GLU A 156 14.66 -32.36 -11.49
N ASP A 157 15.25 -31.77 -10.44
CA ASP A 157 16.69 -31.59 -10.18
C ASP A 157 17.21 -30.19 -10.63
N GLN A 158 17.69 -29.23 -9.80
CA GLN A 158 18.42 -29.20 -8.51
C GLN A 158 18.28 -27.75 -7.92
N THR A 159 17.75 -27.40 -6.74
CA THR A 159 18.23 -27.66 -5.37
C THR A 159 17.22 -27.07 -4.33
N GLU A 160 16.16 -27.79 -3.96
CA GLU A 160 15.39 -27.51 -2.71
C GLU A 160 16.15 -27.99 -1.45
N GLN A 161 17.47 -28.19 -1.54
CA GLN A 161 18.27 -28.65 -0.42
C GLN A 161 18.34 -27.57 0.66
N GLY A 162 17.60 -27.78 1.75
CA GLY A 162 17.71 -27.01 2.99
C GLY A 162 16.54 -26.08 3.29
N LEU A 163 15.54 -25.97 2.42
CA LEU A 163 14.30 -25.22 2.72
C LEU A 163 13.23 -26.17 3.29
N PRO A 164 12.45 -25.74 4.29
CA PRO A 164 11.31 -26.50 4.78
C PRO A 164 10.15 -26.50 3.76
N ASN A 165 9.27 -27.50 3.85
CA ASN A 165 8.08 -27.61 2.99
C ASN A 165 7.06 -26.48 3.21
N ALA A 166 7.01 -25.97 4.43
CA ALA A 166 6.20 -24.82 4.80
C ALA A 166 7.01 -23.92 5.72
N PHE A 167 6.87 -22.62 5.54
CA PHE A 167 7.52 -21.61 6.35
C PHE A 167 6.69 -20.33 6.36
N ASN A 168 6.53 -19.73 7.52
CA ASN A 168 5.80 -18.48 7.65
C ASN A 168 6.39 -17.65 8.77
N TRP A 169 6.91 -16.47 8.44
CA TRP A 169 7.46 -15.54 9.45
C TRP A 169 6.41 -15.15 10.48
N CYS A 170 5.12 -15.09 10.11
CA CYS A 170 4.06 -14.74 11.05
C CYS A 170 3.86 -15.81 12.15
N ASP A 171 4.02 -17.10 11.82
CA ASP A 171 3.95 -18.20 12.80
C ASP A 171 5.14 -18.19 13.78
N LEU A 172 6.25 -17.56 13.38
CA LEU A 172 7.45 -17.37 14.18
C LEU A 172 7.47 -16.04 14.95
N GLY A 173 6.35 -15.30 14.94
CA GLY A 173 6.25 -14.01 15.63
C GLY A 173 6.91 -12.84 14.88
N GLY A 174 7.13 -12.95 13.57
CA GLY A 174 7.69 -11.90 12.70
C GLY A 174 6.64 -11.14 11.88
N CYS A 175 5.37 -11.15 12.30
CA CYS A 175 4.26 -10.46 11.63
C CYS A 175 4.04 -9.07 12.23
N THR A 176 4.21 -8.00 11.45
CA THR A 176 3.75 -6.66 11.88
C THR A 176 2.26 -6.47 11.57
N PRO A 177 1.54 -5.62 12.32
CA PRO A 177 0.11 -5.42 12.12
C PRO A 177 -0.24 -5.03 10.68
N VAL A 178 -1.32 -5.58 10.13
CA VAL A 178 -1.82 -5.17 8.81
C VAL A 178 -2.34 -3.73 8.87
N ARG A 179 -1.83 -2.88 7.98
CA ARG A 179 -2.26 -1.49 7.77
C ARG A 179 -3.27 -1.38 6.62
N ASP A 180 -3.82 -0.19 6.43
CA ASP A 180 -4.80 0.12 5.38
C ASP A 180 -4.40 1.40 4.61
N GLN A 181 -4.10 1.27 3.33
CA GLN A 181 -3.76 2.39 2.44
C GLN A 181 -4.97 3.27 2.08
N GLY A 182 -6.18 2.85 2.45
CA GLY A 182 -7.41 3.57 2.09
C GLY A 182 -7.58 3.69 0.57
N SER A 183 -7.97 4.88 0.11
CA SER A 183 -8.22 5.18 -1.31
C SER A 183 -6.99 5.71 -2.07
N CYS A 184 -5.82 5.75 -1.43
CA CYS A 184 -4.59 6.21 -2.06
C CYS A 184 -3.87 5.06 -2.75
N GLY A 185 -3.43 5.25 -3.99
CA GLY A 185 -2.60 4.31 -4.74
C GLY A 185 -1.16 4.25 -4.22
N SER A 186 -0.98 4.04 -2.91
CA SER A 186 0.33 4.00 -2.25
C SER A 186 0.76 2.58 -1.88
N CYS A 187 0.21 1.55 -2.51
CA CYS A 187 0.56 0.15 -2.23
C CYS A 187 2.08 -0.10 -2.33
N TRP A 188 2.75 0.61 -3.25
CA TRP A 188 4.20 0.62 -3.44
C TRP A 188 4.97 1.08 -2.19
N ALA A 189 4.43 2.06 -1.45
CA ALA A 189 5.03 2.54 -0.21
C ALA A 189 4.85 1.50 0.92
N PHE A 190 3.66 0.91 1.05
CA PHE A 190 3.38 -0.17 2.02
C PHE A 190 4.26 -1.41 1.75
N ALA A 191 4.40 -1.82 0.49
CA ALA A 191 5.26 -2.94 0.12
C ALA A 191 6.77 -2.61 0.27
N THR A 192 7.16 -1.33 0.18
CA THR A 192 8.53 -0.89 0.49
C THR A 192 8.81 -0.89 2.00
N VAL A 193 7.83 -0.50 2.82
CA VAL A 193 7.96 -0.44 4.28
C VAL A 193 7.91 -1.83 4.92
N GLY A 194 6.99 -2.69 4.50
CA GLY A 194 6.70 -3.98 5.15
C GLY A 194 7.91 -4.91 5.36
N PRO A 195 8.76 -5.18 4.35
CA PRO A 195 9.96 -6.00 4.51
C PRO A 195 10.92 -5.48 5.58
N LEU A 196 11.06 -4.15 5.72
CA LEU A 196 11.91 -3.54 6.72
C LEU A 196 11.31 -3.66 8.13
N GLU A 197 10.03 -3.35 8.29
CA GLU A 197 9.34 -3.53 9.59
C GLU A 197 9.43 -4.97 10.10
N GLN A 198 9.17 -5.94 9.22
CA GLN A 198 9.23 -7.34 9.61
C GLN A 198 10.68 -7.78 9.88
N ASN A 199 11.67 -7.26 9.15
CA ASN A 199 13.08 -7.51 9.49
C ASN A 199 13.48 -6.92 10.86
N ILE A 200 12.99 -5.74 11.23
CA ILE A 200 13.20 -5.16 12.57
C ILE A 200 12.58 -6.09 13.63
N MET A 201 11.36 -6.57 13.39
CA MET A 201 10.69 -7.50 14.30
C MET A 201 11.44 -8.84 14.42
N ILE A 202 11.90 -9.41 13.31
CA ILE A 202 12.62 -10.69 13.28
C ILE A 202 13.99 -10.59 13.97
N ARG A 203 14.74 -9.51 13.73
CA ARG A 203 16.13 -9.38 14.17
C ARG A 203 16.29 -8.74 15.55
N GLU A 204 15.35 -7.90 15.96
CA GLU A 204 15.40 -7.18 17.24
C GLU A 204 14.25 -7.53 18.19
N GLY A 205 13.20 -8.21 17.71
CA GLY A 205 11.99 -8.46 18.51
C GLY A 205 11.14 -7.20 18.74
N LEU A 206 11.34 -6.15 17.95
CA LEU A 206 10.66 -4.86 18.09
C LEU A 206 9.56 -4.72 17.03
N VAL A 207 8.35 -4.39 17.47
CA VAL A 207 7.29 -3.94 16.56
C VAL A 207 7.51 -2.45 16.33
N GLN A 208 8.10 -2.12 15.19
CA GLN A 208 8.25 -0.73 14.77
C GLN A 208 7.25 -0.41 13.66
N ASP A 209 6.50 0.66 13.87
CA ASP A 209 5.58 1.23 12.89
C ASP A 209 6.31 2.33 12.10
N LEU A 210 6.54 2.09 10.81
CA LEU A 210 7.25 2.99 9.91
C LEU A 210 6.26 3.79 9.05
N SER A 211 6.70 4.94 8.55
CA SER A 211 5.85 5.90 7.83
C SER A 211 5.87 5.62 6.33
N GLU A 212 4.76 5.11 5.79
CA GLU A 212 4.54 5.09 4.34
C GLU A 212 4.35 6.50 3.79
N GLN A 213 3.80 7.42 4.59
CA GLN A 213 3.55 8.80 4.17
C GLN A 213 4.85 9.52 3.82
N TYR A 214 5.95 9.20 4.50
CA TYR A 214 7.25 9.80 4.20
C TYR A 214 7.66 9.45 2.77
N LEU A 215 7.48 8.19 2.35
CA LEU A 215 7.74 7.78 0.97
C LEU A 215 6.78 8.50 0.00
N VAL A 216 5.48 8.56 0.33
CA VAL A 216 4.47 9.24 -0.50
C VAL A 216 4.79 10.73 -0.71
N SER A 217 5.23 11.43 0.34
CA SER A 217 5.40 12.89 0.33
C SER A 217 6.80 13.36 -0.06
N CYS A 218 7.84 12.63 0.33
CA CYS A 218 9.23 13.11 0.30
C CYS A 218 10.09 12.49 -0.82
N ASN A 219 9.53 11.59 -1.63
CA ASN A 219 10.26 11.02 -2.76
C ASN A 219 10.55 12.06 -3.87
N LEU A 220 11.66 11.85 -4.57
CA LEU A 220 12.16 12.68 -5.68
C LEU A 220 11.66 12.23 -7.05
N GLU A 221 10.97 11.09 -7.13
CA GLU A 221 10.32 10.59 -8.35
C GLU A 221 8.99 11.30 -8.64
N HIS A 222 8.49 12.09 -7.69
CA HIS A 222 7.16 12.68 -7.71
C HIS A 222 6.03 11.64 -7.79
N TRP A 223 6.29 10.45 -7.23
CA TRP A 223 5.27 9.43 -6.96
C TRP A 223 4.40 9.84 -5.79
N GLY A 224 3.25 9.17 -5.65
CA GLY A 224 2.28 9.48 -4.62
C GLY A 224 1.08 8.53 -4.68
N CYS A 225 -0.13 9.05 -4.47
CA CYS A 225 -1.37 8.30 -4.62
C CYS A 225 -1.72 7.94 -6.06
N GLY A 226 -1.03 8.55 -7.04
CA GLY A 226 -1.09 8.18 -8.45
C GLY A 226 -0.26 6.93 -8.82
N GLY A 227 0.38 6.29 -7.84
CA GLY A 227 1.23 5.14 -8.03
C GLY A 227 2.73 5.43 -7.87
N GLY A 228 3.51 4.36 -7.89
CA GLY A 228 4.96 4.37 -7.70
C GLY A 228 5.53 2.95 -7.77
N TRP A 229 6.85 2.81 -7.70
CA TRP A 229 7.54 1.51 -7.65
C TRP A 229 8.33 1.38 -6.34
N TRP A 230 9.35 0.52 -6.31
CA TRP A 230 10.15 0.24 -5.12
C TRP A 230 10.93 1.48 -4.65
N ALA A 231 10.75 1.85 -3.38
CA ALA A 231 11.36 3.05 -2.79
C ALA A 231 12.40 2.73 -1.71
N HIS A 232 13.00 1.53 -1.75
CA HIS A 232 13.99 1.09 -0.77
C HIS A 232 15.24 1.98 -0.72
N ASP A 233 15.55 2.72 -1.80
CA ASP A 233 16.66 3.68 -1.82
C ASP A 233 16.56 4.75 -0.74
N TYR A 234 15.34 5.19 -0.38
CA TYR A 234 15.11 6.15 0.71
C TYR A 234 15.41 5.55 2.09
N HIS A 235 15.28 4.23 2.22
CA HIS A 235 15.69 3.50 3.43
C HIS A 235 17.18 3.18 3.44
N HIS A 236 17.90 3.33 2.31
CA HIS A 236 19.29 2.93 2.15
C HIS A 236 20.24 4.12 2.08
N PHE A 237 20.21 4.94 1.02
CA PHE A 237 21.21 5.99 0.77
C PHE A 237 20.64 7.31 0.28
N LYS A 238 19.39 7.33 -0.18
CA LYS A 238 18.80 8.51 -0.82
C LYS A 238 18.27 9.47 0.23
N VAL A 239 18.73 10.72 0.15
CA VAL A 239 18.42 11.79 1.11
C VAL A 239 17.66 12.90 0.39
N PRO A 240 16.35 13.06 0.64
CA PRO A 240 15.58 14.20 0.15
C PRO A 240 16.12 15.56 0.63
N PRO A 241 15.90 16.66 -0.12
CA PRO A 241 16.30 17.99 0.31
C PRO A 241 15.70 18.36 1.68
N GLY A 242 16.56 18.79 2.60
CA GLY A 242 16.16 19.18 3.95
C GLY A 242 16.30 18.08 4.98
N GLU A 243 16.54 16.83 4.57
CA GLU A 243 16.76 15.72 5.49
C GLU A 243 18.21 15.63 5.97
N ASP A 244 18.37 15.15 7.20
CA ASP A 244 19.67 14.95 7.83
C ASP A 244 20.37 13.64 7.40
N GLY A 245 19.65 12.73 6.74
CA GLY A 245 20.18 11.45 6.27
C GLY A 245 19.13 10.55 5.63
N ALA A 246 19.56 9.37 5.18
CA ALA A 246 18.66 8.34 4.65
C ALA A 246 18.16 7.43 5.79
N GLY A 247 17.11 6.67 5.50
CA GLY A 247 16.50 5.70 6.40
C GLY A 247 14.98 5.84 6.48
N ALA A 248 14.34 4.89 7.13
CA ALA A 248 12.91 4.92 7.39
C ALA A 248 12.56 5.90 8.51
N VAL A 249 11.51 6.67 8.26
CA VAL A 249 10.84 7.53 9.25
C VAL A 249 9.80 6.69 9.99
N ILE A 250 9.60 6.96 11.28
CA ILE A 250 8.59 6.26 12.09
C ILE A 250 7.21 6.90 11.88
N GLU A 251 6.14 6.11 11.90
CA GLU A 251 4.77 6.58 11.66
C GLU A 251 4.39 7.78 12.53
N VAL A 252 4.74 7.75 13.82
CA VAL A 252 4.42 8.83 14.76
C VAL A 252 5.10 10.16 14.43
N ALA A 253 6.22 10.13 13.69
CA ALA A 253 6.91 11.33 13.27
C ALA A 253 6.30 11.94 12.01
N TYR A 254 5.71 11.11 11.13
CA TYR A 254 5.04 11.56 9.92
C TYR A 254 3.87 10.64 9.56
N PRO A 255 2.67 10.85 10.15
CA PRO A 255 1.57 9.90 10.08
C PRO A 255 0.95 9.73 8.70
N TYR A 256 0.47 8.53 8.40
CA TYR A 256 -0.26 8.26 7.16
C TYR A 256 -1.62 8.95 7.10
N VAL A 257 -1.84 9.72 6.04
CA VAL A 257 -3.08 10.48 5.81
C VAL A 257 -3.86 10.01 4.58
N GLY A 258 -3.33 9.08 3.79
CA GLY A 258 -4.03 8.49 2.65
C GLY A 258 -4.29 9.48 1.51
N ARG A 259 -3.40 10.45 1.32
CA ARG A 259 -3.43 11.40 0.20
C ARG A 259 -2.02 11.94 -0.10
N ASP A 260 -1.87 12.58 -1.25
CA ASP A 260 -0.69 13.39 -1.54
C ASP A 260 -0.68 14.61 -0.61
N ASP A 261 0.33 14.69 0.25
CA ASP A 261 0.61 15.83 1.11
C ASP A 261 2.07 16.29 0.90
N PRO A 262 2.38 17.59 1.00
CA PRO A 262 3.75 18.09 0.86
C PRO A 262 4.69 17.51 1.93
N CYS A 263 5.95 17.23 1.57
CA CYS A 263 6.98 16.90 2.54
C CYS A 263 7.34 18.09 3.45
N ASP A 264 7.58 17.85 4.74
CA ASP A 264 7.96 18.83 5.77
C ASP A 264 9.24 18.43 6.54
N PRO A 265 10.40 18.34 5.87
CA PRO A 265 11.65 17.93 6.50
C PRO A 265 12.13 18.95 7.56
N PRO A 266 12.97 18.54 8.53
CA PRO A 266 13.62 17.23 8.65
C PRO A 266 12.83 16.21 9.50
N HIS A 267 13.04 14.94 9.20
CA HIS A 267 12.44 13.80 9.89
C HIS A 267 13.49 12.89 10.57
N PRO A 268 13.10 12.18 11.66
CA PRO A 268 13.99 11.23 12.31
C PRO A 268 14.04 9.88 11.56
N HIS A 269 15.18 9.59 10.91
CA HIS A 269 15.44 8.34 10.19
C HIS A 269 16.00 7.20 11.07
N LEU A 270 15.16 6.51 11.86
CA LEU A 270 15.66 5.60 12.89
C LEU A 270 16.31 4.31 12.38
N TYR A 271 15.82 3.81 11.25
CA TYR A 271 16.18 2.50 10.71
C TYR A 271 16.70 2.68 9.30
N GLN A 272 17.82 2.04 8.97
CA GLN A 272 18.44 2.16 7.67
C GLN A 272 18.83 0.76 7.20
N VAL A 273 18.51 0.43 5.96
CA VAL A 273 18.94 -0.84 5.36
C VAL A 273 20.37 -0.69 4.85
N GLU A 274 21.13 -1.78 4.89
CA GLU A 274 22.49 -1.84 4.35
C GLU A 274 22.47 -1.97 2.83
N SER A 275 21.47 -2.62 2.28
CA SER A 275 21.21 -2.73 0.84
C SER A 275 19.84 -3.34 0.60
N TRP A 276 19.42 -3.39 -0.66
CA TRP A 276 18.25 -4.15 -1.11
C TRP A 276 18.54 -4.72 -2.50
N HIS A 277 17.90 -5.83 -2.84
CA HIS A 277 18.17 -6.59 -4.06
C HIS A 277 16.89 -7.20 -4.62
N PHE A 278 16.78 -7.26 -5.95
CA PHE A 278 15.81 -8.13 -6.61
C PHE A 278 16.20 -9.59 -6.42
N VAL A 279 15.22 -10.46 -6.21
CA VAL A 279 15.40 -11.92 -6.18
C VAL A 279 15.79 -12.44 -7.57
N GLY A 280 15.21 -11.84 -8.62
CA GLY A 280 15.47 -12.17 -10.02
C GLY A 280 15.50 -10.92 -10.89
N ASP A 281 14.84 -10.98 -12.04
CA ASP A 281 14.70 -9.82 -12.92
C ASP A 281 13.70 -8.80 -12.32
N GLU A 282 14.02 -7.51 -12.42
CA GLU A 282 13.14 -6.41 -11.99
C GLU A 282 11.77 -6.45 -12.67
N TRP A 283 11.72 -6.91 -13.91
CA TRP A 283 10.55 -6.93 -14.78
C TRP A 283 10.07 -8.36 -15.08
N GLY A 284 10.22 -9.26 -14.11
CA GLY A 284 9.80 -10.66 -14.25
C GLY A 284 9.44 -11.32 -12.92
N VAL A 285 8.85 -12.51 -13.02
CA VAL A 285 8.59 -13.39 -11.87
C VAL A 285 9.81 -14.29 -11.68
N ALA A 286 10.45 -14.20 -10.52
CA ALA A 286 11.58 -15.05 -10.19
C ALA A 286 11.13 -16.52 -9.95
N PRO A 287 12.01 -17.52 -10.12
CA PRO A 287 11.69 -18.91 -9.78
C PRO A 287 11.22 -19.05 -8.33
N VAL A 288 10.22 -19.91 -8.09
CA VAL A 288 9.63 -20.14 -6.76
C VAL A 288 10.70 -20.43 -5.71
N VAL A 289 11.67 -21.29 -6.02
CA VAL A 289 12.75 -21.65 -5.08
C VAL A 289 13.61 -20.46 -4.66
N ASP A 290 13.83 -19.48 -5.55
CA ASP A 290 14.65 -18.30 -5.25
C ASP A 290 13.87 -17.33 -4.36
N VAL A 291 12.57 -17.18 -4.60
CA VAL A 291 11.68 -16.38 -3.74
C VAL A 291 11.57 -17.02 -2.34
N LYS A 292 11.39 -18.34 -2.25
CA LYS A 292 11.41 -19.06 -0.95
C LYS A 292 12.73 -18.84 -0.22
N ARG A 293 13.86 -18.95 -0.92
CA ARG A 293 15.19 -18.74 -0.35
C ARG A 293 15.37 -17.32 0.16
N ALA A 294 14.97 -16.31 -0.62
CA ALA A 294 15.02 -14.92 -0.19
C ALA A 294 14.17 -14.68 1.07
N ILE A 295 12.94 -15.22 1.10
CA ILE A 295 12.08 -15.16 2.29
C ILE A 295 12.78 -15.77 3.51
N TYR A 296 13.35 -16.96 3.34
CA TYR A 296 13.96 -17.72 4.42
C TYR A 296 15.26 -17.09 4.95
N GLU A 297 16.13 -16.60 4.07
CA GLU A 297 17.46 -16.10 4.43
C GLU A 297 17.48 -14.61 4.78
N HIS A 298 16.57 -13.82 4.22
CA HIS A 298 16.62 -12.35 4.30
C HIS A 298 15.37 -11.73 4.92
N GLY A 299 14.33 -12.52 5.19
CA GLY A 299 13.06 -12.03 5.70
C GLY A 299 12.04 -11.82 4.58
N PRO A 300 10.83 -11.32 4.90
CA PRO A 300 9.76 -11.11 3.93
C PRO A 300 10.18 -10.29 2.72
N VAL A 301 9.58 -10.58 1.57
CA VAL A 301 9.92 -9.95 0.29
C VAL A 301 8.77 -9.08 -0.21
N ALA A 302 9.09 -7.90 -0.73
CA ALA A 302 8.13 -7.12 -1.50
C ALA A 302 7.88 -7.81 -2.84
N SER A 303 6.66 -7.74 -3.36
CA SER A 303 6.29 -8.32 -4.65
C SER A 303 5.16 -7.54 -5.29
N ALA A 304 5.20 -7.41 -6.61
CA ALA A 304 4.03 -6.99 -7.38
C ALA A 304 3.11 -8.18 -7.66
N VAL A 305 1.82 -7.90 -7.89
CA VAL A 305 0.77 -8.86 -8.21
C VAL A 305 -0.31 -8.18 -9.06
N CYS A 306 -1.02 -8.97 -9.87
CA CYS A 306 -2.20 -8.52 -10.60
C CYS A 306 -3.45 -8.65 -9.73
N VAL A 307 -4.22 -7.57 -9.63
CA VAL A 307 -5.49 -7.52 -8.90
C VAL A 307 -6.64 -7.29 -9.87
N ASN A 308 -7.63 -8.19 -9.81
CA ASN A 308 -8.94 -8.06 -10.46
C ASN A 308 -10.07 -8.14 -9.42
N SER A 309 -11.32 -8.19 -9.89
CA SER A 309 -12.51 -8.29 -9.03
C SER A 309 -12.54 -9.55 -8.15
N ALA A 310 -12.03 -10.68 -8.64
CA ALA A 310 -11.95 -11.91 -7.86
C ALA A 310 -10.98 -11.76 -6.68
N PHE A 311 -9.80 -11.17 -6.93
CA PHE A 311 -8.83 -10.85 -5.87
C PHE A 311 -9.43 -9.90 -4.82
N GLN A 312 -10.15 -8.85 -5.25
CA GLN A 312 -10.83 -7.93 -4.34
C GLN A 312 -11.88 -8.62 -3.46
N SER A 313 -12.55 -9.64 -3.99
CA SER A 313 -13.62 -10.37 -3.31
C SER A 313 -13.13 -11.52 -2.42
N TYR A 314 -11.82 -11.77 -2.40
CA TYR A 314 -11.23 -12.84 -1.58
C TYR A 314 -11.59 -12.68 -0.10
N SER A 315 -12.05 -13.78 0.50
CA SER A 315 -12.44 -13.85 1.92
C SER A 315 -11.82 -15.03 2.66
N GLY A 316 -11.11 -15.93 1.95
CA GLY A 316 -10.43 -17.09 2.54
C GLY A 316 -10.27 -18.25 1.55
N GLY A 317 -9.42 -19.21 1.90
CA GLY A 317 -9.10 -20.36 1.04
C GLY A 317 -7.78 -20.18 0.29
N VAL A 318 -7.54 -21.02 -0.72
CA VAL A 318 -6.44 -20.81 -1.67
C VAL A 318 -6.98 -20.04 -2.86
N PHE A 319 -6.35 -18.91 -3.19
CA PHE A 319 -6.67 -18.11 -4.37
C PHE A 319 -5.92 -18.64 -5.59
N ASP A 320 -6.66 -19.08 -6.60
CA ASP A 320 -6.18 -19.75 -7.81
C ASP A 320 -6.86 -19.25 -9.10
N GLU A 321 -7.55 -18.11 -9.03
CA GLU A 321 -8.33 -17.58 -10.15
C GLU A 321 -7.42 -17.15 -11.33
N PRO A 322 -7.67 -17.67 -12.54
CA PRO A 322 -6.88 -17.34 -13.72
C PRO A 322 -7.23 -15.96 -14.31
N GLY A 323 -6.45 -15.51 -15.30
CA GLY A 323 -6.83 -14.39 -16.17
C GLY A 323 -6.21 -13.03 -15.82
N CYS A 324 -5.66 -12.86 -14.63
CA CYS A 324 -4.96 -11.62 -14.25
C CYS A 324 -3.44 -11.75 -14.51
N THR A 325 -2.88 -10.97 -15.43
CA THR A 325 -1.42 -11.03 -15.75
C THR A 325 -0.71 -9.68 -15.72
N VAL A 326 -1.43 -8.55 -15.83
CA VAL A 326 -0.82 -7.22 -15.78
C VAL A 326 -0.76 -6.75 -14.33
N VAL A 327 0.43 -6.77 -13.73
CA VAL A 327 0.60 -6.37 -12.34
C VAL A 327 0.21 -4.91 -12.13
N ASN A 328 -0.56 -4.66 -11.07
CA ASN A 328 -1.10 -3.34 -10.76
C ASN A 328 -1.10 -3.05 -9.25
N HIS A 329 -0.66 -4.01 -8.42
CA HIS A 329 -0.65 -3.90 -6.96
C HIS A 329 0.66 -4.42 -6.35
N ALA A 330 1.01 -3.94 -5.17
CA ALA A 330 2.22 -4.28 -4.44
C ALA A 330 1.85 -4.88 -3.07
N VAL A 331 2.49 -5.98 -2.71
CA VAL A 331 2.20 -6.78 -1.52
C VAL A 331 3.51 -7.28 -0.90
N VAL A 332 3.40 -7.94 0.26
CA VAL A 332 4.55 -8.58 0.91
C VAL A 332 4.31 -10.08 1.01
N LEU A 333 5.27 -10.89 0.55
CA LEU A 333 5.24 -12.34 0.76
C LEU A 333 6.01 -12.68 2.03
N VAL A 334 5.35 -13.33 2.98
CA VAL A 334 5.87 -13.60 4.33
C VAL A 334 6.23 -15.07 4.55
N GLY A 335 5.93 -15.93 3.58
CA GLY A 335 6.10 -17.36 3.71
C GLY A 335 5.47 -18.14 2.55
N TRP A 336 5.50 -19.46 2.68
CA TRP A 336 4.94 -20.41 1.73
C TRP A 336 4.49 -21.71 2.41
N ASP A 337 3.67 -22.49 1.71
CA ASP A 337 3.32 -23.86 2.09
C ASP A 337 3.11 -24.71 0.82
N ASP A 338 3.97 -25.71 0.65
CA ASP A 338 3.96 -26.63 -0.51
C ASP A 338 2.87 -27.72 -0.41
N ASP A 339 2.27 -27.91 0.76
CA ASP A 339 1.18 -28.89 0.97
C ASP A 339 -0.22 -28.29 0.73
N GLN A 340 -0.31 -27.01 0.36
CA GLN A 340 -1.58 -26.32 0.09
C GLN A 340 -1.72 -25.93 -1.39
N GLY A 341 -2.96 -25.95 -1.90
CA GLY A 341 -3.21 -25.69 -3.32
C GLY A 341 -2.80 -26.87 -4.22
N GLU A 342 -2.73 -26.63 -5.53
CA GLU A 342 -2.29 -27.66 -6.50
C GLU A 342 -0.76 -27.85 -6.48
N ASP A 343 -0.02 -26.74 -6.51
CA ASP A 343 1.45 -26.71 -6.61
C ASP A 343 2.15 -26.07 -5.39
N GLY A 344 1.39 -25.61 -4.40
CA GLY A 344 1.86 -24.81 -3.27
C GLY A 344 1.33 -23.37 -3.28
N VAL A 345 1.42 -22.69 -2.14
CA VAL A 345 0.93 -21.31 -1.96
C VAL A 345 1.96 -20.38 -1.34
N TRP A 346 1.88 -19.10 -1.67
CA TRP A 346 2.48 -18.02 -0.91
C TRP A 346 1.54 -17.54 0.19
N PHE A 347 2.09 -17.22 1.37
CA PHE A 347 1.42 -16.38 2.35
C PHE A 347 1.67 -14.92 2.01
N LEU A 348 0.64 -14.23 1.55
CA LEU A 348 0.65 -12.84 1.13
C LEU A 348 0.04 -11.96 2.22
N ARG A 349 0.74 -10.90 2.60
CA ARG A 349 0.23 -9.79 3.42
C ARG A 349 -0.13 -8.61 2.53
N ASN A 350 -1.35 -8.09 2.69
CA ASN A 350 -1.90 -6.99 1.92
C ASN A 350 -1.95 -5.68 2.75
N SER A 351 -2.31 -4.56 2.11
CA SER A 351 -2.41 -3.21 2.70
C SER A 351 -3.84 -2.65 2.66
N TRP A 352 -4.84 -3.53 2.77
CA TRP A 352 -6.28 -3.19 2.69
C TRP A 352 -7.02 -3.33 4.03
N GLY A 353 -6.26 -3.35 5.13
CA GLY A 353 -6.78 -3.56 6.47
C GLY A 353 -7.14 -5.01 6.78
N GLN A 354 -7.35 -5.29 8.06
CA GLN A 354 -7.60 -6.64 8.57
C GLN A 354 -8.97 -7.22 8.18
N GLY A 355 -9.90 -6.39 7.71
CA GLY A 355 -11.23 -6.82 7.28
C GLY A 355 -11.25 -7.50 5.92
N TRP A 356 -10.17 -7.39 5.14
CA TRP A 356 -10.03 -8.07 3.85
C TRP A 356 -9.37 -9.44 4.03
N GLY A 357 -9.82 -10.45 3.27
CA GLY A 357 -9.20 -11.77 3.26
C GLY A 357 -9.12 -12.44 4.64
N GLU A 358 -8.01 -13.13 4.88
CA GLU A 358 -7.73 -13.88 6.11
C GLU A 358 -7.02 -12.97 7.12
N GLY A 359 -7.74 -11.96 7.65
CA GLY A 359 -7.15 -11.00 8.59
C GLY A 359 -6.14 -10.06 7.93
N GLY A 360 -6.39 -9.67 6.69
CA GLY A 360 -5.50 -8.86 5.85
C GLY A 360 -4.48 -9.66 5.03
N HIS A 361 -4.59 -10.99 5.05
CA HIS A 361 -3.70 -11.90 4.34
C HIS A 361 -4.45 -12.74 3.30
N MET A 362 -3.70 -13.39 2.41
CA MET A 362 -4.20 -14.33 1.42
C MET A 362 -3.22 -15.50 1.28
N ARG A 363 -3.77 -16.69 1.03
CA ARG A 363 -3.00 -17.82 0.48
C ARG A 363 -3.21 -17.82 -1.02
N ILE A 364 -2.17 -17.55 -1.79
CA ILE A 364 -2.24 -17.46 -3.26
C ILE A 364 -1.37 -18.54 -3.88
N GLY A 365 -1.92 -19.29 -4.85
CA GLY A 365 -1.18 -20.33 -5.54
C GLY A 365 0.08 -19.81 -6.22
N TYR A 366 1.11 -20.64 -6.32
CA TYR A 366 2.28 -20.32 -7.14
C TYR A 366 1.87 -20.09 -8.60
N GLY A 367 2.49 -19.11 -9.26
CA GLY A 367 2.19 -18.78 -10.66
C GLY A 367 0.85 -18.07 -10.90
N VAL A 368 0.06 -17.83 -9.85
CA VAL A 368 -1.24 -17.15 -9.96
C VAL A 368 -1.03 -15.64 -9.93
N SER A 369 -1.77 -14.92 -10.80
CA SER A 369 -1.79 -13.45 -10.83
C SER A 369 -0.43 -12.75 -10.96
N ASN A 370 0.58 -13.45 -11.52
CA ASN A 370 1.97 -13.00 -11.58
C ASN A 370 2.52 -12.56 -10.21
N VAL A 371 2.03 -13.14 -9.11
CA VAL A 371 2.62 -12.96 -7.79
C VAL A 371 4.09 -13.39 -7.83
N GLY A 372 4.97 -12.59 -7.24
CA GLY A 372 6.43 -12.71 -7.33
C GLY A 372 7.06 -11.79 -8.39
N PHE A 373 6.29 -11.01 -9.14
CA PHE A 373 6.84 -10.07 -10.13
C PHE A 373 7.66 -8.98 -9.44
N GLY A 374 8.89 -8.76 -9.91
CA GLY A 374 9.79 -7.76 -9.34
C GLY A 374 10.10 -8.01 -7.86
N ALA A 375 10.02 -9.27 -7.41
CA ALA A 375 10.22 -9.62 -6.01
C ALA A 375 11.60 -9.15 -5.52
N ASN A 376 11.63 -8.51 -4.36
CA ASN A 376 12.86 -7.93 -3.81
C ASN A 376 12.88 -7.97 -2.27
N TYR A 377 14.08 -7.99 -1.71
CA TYR A 377 14.34 -8.10 -0.28
C TYR A 377 15.31 -7.02 0.19
N VAL A 378 15.26 -6.73 1.49
CA VAL A 378 16.16 -5.78 2.15
C VAL A 378 17.19 -6.52 3.01
N MET A 379 18.42 -6.02 3.02
CA MET A 379 19.46 -6.43 3.96
C MET A 379 19.44 -5.47 5.14
N TYR A 380 18.81 -5.91 6.22
CA TYR A 380 18.77 -5.17 7.47
C TYR A 380 19.71 -5.81 8.49
N TYR A 381 20.66 -5.08 9.03
CA TYR A 381 21.46 -5.52 10.16
C TYR A 381 21.19 -4.59 11.32
N PRO A 382 20.69 -5.09 12.46
CA PRO A 382 20.55 -4.25 13.63
C PRO A 382 21.93 -3.70 13.95
N SER A 383 22.01 -2.38 14.02
CA SER A 383 23.25 -1.74 14.40
C SER A 383 23.63 -2.27 15.79
N SER A 384 24.92 -2.53 16.04
CA SER A 384 25.40 -2.80 17.39
C SER A 384 25.19 -1.60 18.33
N CYS A 385 24.66 -0.50 17.81
CA CYS A 385 24.40 0.75 18.49
C CYS A 385 23.01 1.27 18.18
N TYR A 386 22.39 1.85 19.19
CA TYR A 386 21.02 2.27 19.16
C TYR A 386 20.89 3.78 18.95
N ARG A 387 19.90 4.18 18.15
CA ARG A 387 19.60 5.60 17.96
C ARG A 387 18.64 6.06 19.07
N LEU A 388 18.98 7.15 19.76
CA LEU A 388 18.08 7.87 20.65
C LEU A 388 17.70 9.19 19.97
N VAL A 389 16.44 9.32 19.56
CA VAL A 389 15.90 10.57 19.04
C VAL A 389 15.13 11.29 20.14
N ALA A 390 15.45 12.57 20.33
CA ALA A 390 14.76 13.44 21.26
C ALA A 390 14.16 14.63 20.50
N GLN A 391 12.84 14.80 20.57
CA GLN A 391 12.10 15.83 19.81
C GLN A 391 11.23 16.71 20.72
N ALA A 392 11.12 18.00 20.40
CA ALA A 392 10.25 18.93 21.11
C ALA A 392 8.87 18.99 20.45
N SER A 393 7.80 19.08 21.25
CA SER A 393 6.43 19.26 20.77
C SER A 393 5.72 20.40 21.52
N PRO A 394 5.30 21.49 20.84
CA PRO A 394 5.66 21.81 19.46
C PRO A 394 7.18 22.02 19.30
N GLU A 395 7.69 21.90 18.08
CA GLU A 395 9.14 22.07 17.79
C GLU A 395 9.66 23.43 18.26
N ALA A 396 8.87 24.50 18.04
CA ALA A 396 9.17 25.85 18.52
C ALA A 396 9.15 25.99 20.06
N GLY A 397 8.67 24.97 20.77
CA GLY A 397 8.45 24.98 22.22
C GLY A 397 9.72 24.93 23.04
N GLY A 398 10.82 24.36 22.52
CA GLY A 398 12.06 24.23 23.26
C GLY A 398 13.11 23.38 22.56
N MET A 399 14.26 23.22 23.21
CA MET A 399 15.35 22.34 22.77
C MET A 399 15.54 21.21 23.79
N ILE A 400 16.05 20.07 23.32
CA ILE A 400 16.44 18.96 24.19
C ILE A 400 17.96 18.77 24.12
N THR A 401 18.58 18.64 25.28
CA THR A 401 19.99 18.27 25.44
C THR A 401 20.13 16.81 25.84
N ALA A 402 21.21 16.16 25.43
CA ALA A 402 21.53 14.78 25.74
C ALA A 402 22.98 14.67 26.25
N ASP A 403 23.16 14.03 27.40
CA ASP A 403 24.47 13.78 28.03
C ASP A 403 24.54 12.33 28.55
N PRO A 404 25.52 11.50 28.15
CA PRO A 404 26.60 11.82 27.21
C PRO A 404 26.09 12.09 25.78
N PRO A 405 26.88 12.75 24.93
CA PRO A 405 26.62 12.75 23.49
C PRO A 405 26.74 11.33 22.93
N PRO A 406 26.25 11.07 21.71
CA PRO A 406 26.35 9.76 21.07
C PRO A 406 27.78 9.20 21.11
N ASN A 407 27.92 7.98 21.62
CA ASN A 407 29.21 7.31 21.87
C ASN A 407 29.48 6.15 20.89
N CYS A 408 28.72 6.04 19.80
CA CYS A 408 28.92 5.06 18.75
C CYS A 408 28.81 5.67 17.34
N GLU A 409 29.13 4.87 16.32
CA GLU A 409 29.12 5.21 14.91
C GLU A 409 27.80 5.86 14.46
N TYR A 410 27.89 6.81 13.51
CA TYR A 410 26.76 7.55 12.95
C TYR A 410 25.91 8.31 13.98
N GLY A 411 26.53 8.80 15.07
CA GLY A 411 25.80 9.58 16.07
C GLY A 411 24.80 8.73 16.87
N ARG A 412 25.12 7.45 17.11
CA ARG A 412 24.32 6.49 17.88
C ARG A 412 24.93 6.23 19.26
N TYR A 413 24.22 5.46 20.08
CA TYR A 413 24.64 5.09 21.42
C TYR A 413 24.99 3.60 21.52
N GLU A 414 26.01 3.27 22.29
CA GLU A 414 26.27 1.87 22.64
C GLU A 414 25.12 1.30 23.50
N PRO A 415 24.80 0.00 23.38
CA PRO A 415 23.80 -0.67 24.18
C PRO A 415 23.99 -0.46 25.68
N GLY A 416 22.92 -0.04 26.36
CA GLY A 416 22.93 0.22 27.80
C GLY A 416 23.47 1.60 28.20
N THR A 417 23.78 2.48 27.24
CA THR A 417 24.19 3.85 27.57
C THR A 417 23.06 4.58 28.28
N GLU A 418 23.31 5.07 29.50
CA GLU A 418 22.38 5.92 30.22
C GLU A 418 22.51 7.37 29.73
N VAL A 419 21.50 7.87 29.03
CA VAL A 419 21.46 9.24 28.51
C VAL A 419 20.55 10.09 29.37
N ARG A 420 21.11 11.11 29.99
CA ARG A 420 20.38 12.17 30.67
C ARG A 420 19.89 13.17 29.65
N LEU A 421 18.58 13.28 29.54
CA LEU A 421 17.89 14.27 28.70
C LEU A 421 17.48 15.48 29.53
N GLY A 422 17.68 16.68 28.98
CA GLY A 422 17.23 17.94 29.55
C GLY A 422 16.37 18.72 28.56
N ALA A 423 15.21 19.21 28.99
CA ALA A 423 14.32 20.06 28.21
C ALA A 423 14.51 21.53 28.59
N GLU A 424 14.83 22.36 27.61
CA GLU A 424 14.99 23.81 27.75
C GLU A 424 13.88 24.51 26.97
N ALA A 425 12.94 25.15 27.69
CA ALA A 425 11.79 25.81 27.07
C ALA A 425 12.20 27.12 26.38
N SER A 426 11.71 27.31 25.16
CA SER A 426 11.83 28.54 24.40
C SER A 426 10.95 29.64 25.00
N ALA A 427 11.22 30.91 24.67
CA ALA A 427 10.46 32.04 25.21
C ALA A 427 8.96 31.91 24.89
N GLY A 428 8.12 32.00 25.93
CA GLY A 428 6.65 31.86 25.80
C GLY A 428 6.14 30.43 25.97
N TYR A 429 7.00 29.46 26.28
CA TYR A 429 6.63 28.08 26.56
C TYR A 429 7.10 27.66 27.95
N ASP A 430 6.40 26.68 28.51
CA ASP A 430 6.76 25.95 29.72
C ASP A 430 6.82 24.45 29.39
N PHE A 431 7.84 23.76 29.92
CA PHE A 431 7.92 22.30 29.80
C PHE A 431 6.75 21.64 30.57
N ALA A 432 6.04 20.72 29.92
CA ALA A 432 4.89 20.02 30.46
C ALA A 432 5.25 18.61 30.95
N ASN A 433 5.70 17.72 30.05
CA ASN A 433 6.04 16.34 30.36
C ASN A 433 6.86 15.66 29.26
N TRP A 434 7.47 14.52 29.60
CA TRP A 434 8.05 13.59 28.65
C TRP A 434 7.03 12.54 28.18
N SER A 435 7.22 12.02 26.97
CA SER A 435 6.54 10.81 26.47
C SER A 435 7.46 9.99 25.55
N GLY A 436 7.02 8.80 25.14
CA GLY A 436 7.83 7.85 24.37
C GLY A 436 8.62 6.94 25.30
N ALA A 437 9.91 6.79 25.04
CA ALA A 437 10.81 5.99 25.88
C ALA A 437 11.18 6.63 27.22
N ALA A 438 10.73 7.87 27.48
CA ALA A 438 10.82 8.53 28.77
C ALA A 438 9.43 8.97 29.26
N THR A 439 9.27 9.06 30.58
CA THR A 439 8.04 9.58 31.20
C THR A 439 8.39 10.46 32.40
N GLY A 440 7.52 11.42 32.72
CA GLY A 440 7.67 12.27 33.90
C GLY A 440 7.43 13.75 33.62
N GLN A 441 7.32 14.53 34.70
CA GLN A 441 7.05 15.98 34.66
C GLN A 441 8.27 16.84 35.04
N GLN A 442 9.41 16.20 35.35
CA GLN A 442 10.66 16.92 35.57
C GLN A 442 11.28 17.29 34.23
N SER A 443 11.83 18.52 34.13
CA SER A 443 12.51 18.99 32.92
C SER A 443 13.78 18.20 32.58
N THR A 444 14.24 17.32 33.46
CA THR A 444 15.30 16.35 33.17
C THR A 444 14.81 14.92 33.42
N THR A 445 15.23 13.98 32.58
CA THR A 445 14.96 12.55 32.74
C THR A 445 16.17 11.73 32.29
N THR A 446 16.21 10.45 32.61
CA THR A 446 17.25 9.52 32.13
C THR A 446 16.60 8.42 31.30
N VAL A 447 17.24 8.05 30.20
CA VAL A 447 16.84 6.93 29.34
C VAL A 447 18.02 6.00 29.18
N VAL A 448 17.84 4.72 29.50
CA VAL A 448 18.81 3.68 29.16
C VAL A 448 18.61 3.34 27.69
N VAL A 449 19.61 3.49 26.84
CA VAL A 449 19.50 3.16 25.41
C VAL A 449 19.86 1.69 25.19
N ASP A 450 18.89 0.81 25.42
CA ASP A 450 18.97 -0.65 25.22
C ASP A 450 18.25 -1.13 23.95
N SER A 451 17.67 -0.20 23.19
CA SER A 451 17.04 -0.40 21.88
C SER A 451 17.05 0.95 21.15
N HIS A 452 16.69 0.98 19.86
CA HIS A 452 16.28 2.24 19.24
C HIS A 452 15.15 2.87 20.06
N LYS A 453 15.24 4.17 20.34
CA LYS A 453 14.32 4.89 21.23
C LYS A 453 13.98 6.27 20.69
N SER A 454 12.73 6.67 20.85
CA SER A 454 12.27 8.04 20.64
C SER A 454 11.71 8.62 21.95
N VAL A 455 12.01 9.88 22.21
CA VAL A 455 11.56 10.63 23.39
C VAL A 455 11.02 11.97 22.93
N THR A 456 9.87 12.37 23.45
CA THR A 456 9.27 13.68 23.15
C THR A 456 9.18 14.53 24.41
N ALA A 457 9.72 15.75 24.36
CA ALA A 457 9.47 16.79 25.37
C ALA A 457 8.25 17.61 24.95
N HIS A 458 7.19 17.56 25.73
CA HIS A 458 6.00 18.39 25.50
C HIS A 458 6.16 19.74 26.17
N PHE A 459 5.86 20.80 25.44
CA PHE A 459 5.86 22.18 25.88
C PHE A 459 4.46 22.77 25.69
N SER A 460 4.05 23.61 26.63
CA SER A 460 2.76 24.30 26.61
C SER A 460 2.98 25.80 26.61
N GLY A 461 2.15 26.55 25.87
CA GLY A 461 2.25 28.00 25.82
C GLY A 461 2.01 28.59 27.21
N GLY A 462 3.02 29.28 27.74
CA GLY A 462 2.95 29.90 29.06
C GLY A 462 1.93 31.03 29.06
N SER A 463 0.95 30.97 29.97
CA SER A 463 0.08 32.12 30.20
C SER A 463 0.94 33.28 30.70
N CYS A 464 1.03 34.36 29.93
CA CYS A 464 1.58 35.63 30.42
C CYS A 464 0.80 36.05 31.67
N VAL A 465 1.38 35.84 32.86
CA VAL A 465 0.90 36.51 34.07
C VAL A 465 1.65 37.83 34.14
N PRO A 466 1.01 38.99 33.91
CA PRO A 466 1.69 40.27 34.01
C PRO A 466 2.07 40.50 35.47
N TRP A 467 3.38 40.52 35.75
CA TRP A 467 3.89 41.00 37.03
C TRP A 467 3.62 42.50 37.13
N THR A 468 2.66 42.88 37.97
CA THR A 468 2.46 44.29 38.33
C THR A 468 3.57 44.69 39.30
N LEU A 469 4.60 45.38 38.80
CA LEU A 469 5.57 46.07 39.64
C LEU A 469 4.84 47.17 40.42
N VAL A 470 4.68 46.99 41.74
CA VAL A 470 4.26 48.07 42.64
C VAL A 470 5.49 48.93 42.94
N PRO A 471 5.56 50.21 42.51
CA PRO A 471 6.67 51.07 42.87
C PRO A 471 6.52 51.49 44.34
N LEU A 472 7.54 51.24 45.15
CA LEU A 472 7.71 51.83 46.48
C LEU A 472 7.86 53.36 46.33
N GLY A 473 6.79 54.10 46.61
CA GLY A 473 6.81 55.55 46.67
C GLY A 473 7.56 56.06 47.90
N LEU A 474 8.78 56.57 47.70
CA LEU A 474 9.47 57.45 48.63
C LEU A 474 9.18 58.91 48.21
N VAL A 475 8.22 59.56 48.86
CA VAL A 475 8.05 61.01 48.79
C VAL A 475 8.69 61.62 50.05
N ALA A 476 9.88 62.19 49.85
CA ALA A 476 10.55 63.01 50.83
C ALA A 476 9.80 64.34 51.01
N HIS A 477 9.32 64.60 52.23
CA HIS A 477 8.87 65.92 52.66
C HIS A 477 10.10 66.83 52.88
N TRP A 478 10.20 67.91 52.10
CA TRP A 478 11.11 69.04 52.39
C TRP A 478 10.30 70.20 52.96
N VAL A 479 10.38 70.41 54.28
CA VAL A 479 9.86 71.58 54.97
C VAL A 479 10.96 72.65 54.97
N HIS A 480 10.66 73.81 54.37
CA HIS A 480 11.49 75.01 54.52
C HIS A 480 11.17 75.72 55.84
N GLY A 481 12.21 76.00 56.63
CA GLY A 481 12.34 77.32 57.24
C GLY A 481 12.69 77.40 58.73
N ARG A 482 13.93 77.83 58.95
CA ARG A 482 14.42 78.78 59.98
C ARG A 482 15.05 78.24 61.28
N ARG A 483 16.38 78.40 61.29
CA ARG A 483 17.25 79.05 62.31
C ARG A 483 17.25 78.51 63.76
N ARG A 484 18.39 77.87 64.10
CA ARG A 484 19.38 78.14 65.20
C ARG A 484 18.88 78.23 66.68
N PRO A 485 19.79 78.07 67.68
CA PRO A 485 20.82 77.03 67.88
C PRO A 485 20.97 76.59 69.37
N LYS A 486 21.92 75.67 69.63
CA LYS A 486 22.54 75.31 70.94
C LYS A 486 21.60 74.60 71.94
N SER A 487 22.03 73.68 72.79
CA SER A 487 23.32 73.46 73.46
C SER A 487 23.38 72.01 73.98
N ASP A 488 24.63 71.55 74.13
CA ASP A 488 25.17 70.47 74.96
C ASP A 488 24.82 69.01 74.65
#